data_AF-A0A846C5N7-F1
#
_entry.id   AF-A0A846C5N7-F1
#
_cell.length_a   1.000
_cell.length_b   1.000
_cell.length_c   1.000
_cell.angle_alpha   90.00
_cell.angle_beta   90.00
_cell.angle_gamma   90.00
#
_symmetry.space_group_name_H-M   'P 1'
#
loop_
_entity.id
_entity.type
_entity.pdbx_description
1 polymer ?
#
loop_
_entity_poly.entity_id
_entity_poly.type
_entity_poly.pdbx_seq_one_letter_code
_entity_poly.pdbx_strand_id
1 'polypeptide(L)'
;TEKVGEAIGVDIGINTLATCSDGSKFANVKAYRQAKKQLVRHQRAVSKKVIGSKNRRKAVKKLASSHKKVADIRVDALHKLTTWLAKNHSTIVIEDLNVSGMLKNHKLASAIADCGFYEFKRQLTYKCEWYGSELVIAPRFYPSSQICSNCGHQQKMPLHLRTYECSECGFEADRDFNAAINLKNYVYQ
;
A
#
# COMPACT_ATOMS: atom_id res chain seq x y z
N THR A 1 21.29 12.85 11.98
CA THR A 1 22.35 12.96 10.96
C THR A 1 21.74 12.65 9.63
N GLU A 2 22.03 13.46 8.62
CA GLU A 2 21.54 13.23 7.26
C GLU A 2 22.00 11.85 6.78
N LYS A 3 21.06 11.05 6.29
CA LYS A 3 21.34 9.69 5.88
C LYS A 3 21.80 9.69 4.42
N VAL A 4 23.04 9.30 4.19
CA VAL A 4 23.59 9.12 2.84
C VAL A 4 23.23 7.73 2.33
N GLY A 5 22.69 7.65 1.12
CA GLY A 5 22.19 6.41 0.53
C GLY A 5 21.48 6.65 -0.80
N GLU A 6 21.01 5.59 -1.45
CA GLU A 6 20.24 5.70 -2.69
C GLU A 6 18.78 6.06 -2.43
N ALA A 7 18.20 6.84 -3.34
CA ALA A 7 16.77 7.11 -3.38
C ALA A 7 16.00 5.86 -3.84
N ILE A 8 14.79 5.66 -3.30
CA ILE A 8 13.90 4.56 -3.69
C ILE A 8 12.51 5.08 -4.02
N GLY A 9 11.97 4.67 -5.16
CA GLY A 9 10.57 4.89 -5.50
C GLY A 9 9.73 3.68 -5.10
N VAL A 10 8.55 3.92 -4.54
CA VAL A 10 7.66 2.88 -4.01
C VAL A 10 6.25 3.04 -4.56
N ASP A 11 5.86 2.13 -5.44
CA ASP A 11 4.48 2.01 -5.91
C ASP A 11 3.69 1.06 -5.00
N ILE A 12 2.56 1.52 -4.44
CA ILE A 12 1.74 0.76 -3.49
C ILE A 12 0.41 0.34 -4.09
N GLY A 13 0.02 -0.92 -3.87
CA GLY A 13 -1.10 -1.52 -4.60
C GLY A 13 -1.94 -2.51 -3.80
N ILE A 14 -3.05 -2.94 -4.43
CA ILE A 14 -3.97 -3.93 -3.86
C ILE A 14 -3.52 -5.38 -4.11
N ASN A 15 -2.79 -5.63 -5.20
CA ASN A 15 -2.33 -6.96 -5.57
C ASN A 15 -1.05 -7.32 -4.83
N THR A 16 -0.04 -6.46 -5.00
CA THR A 16 1.22 -6.40 -4.26
C THR A 16 1.16 -5.15 -3.38
N LEU A 17 1.58 -5.26 -2.11
CA LEU A 17 1.48 -4.14 -1.17
C LEU A 17 2.40 -2.99 -1.59
N ALA A 18 3.62 -3.33 -1.98
CA ALA A 18 4.60 -2.37 -2.51
C ALA A 18 5.52 -3.03 -3.54
N THR A 19 5.79 -2.32 -4.63
CA THR A 19 6.84 -2.62 -5.61
C THR A 19 7.83 -1.46 -5.59
N CYS A 20 9.12 -1.78 -5.48
CA CYS A 20 10.18 -0.79 -5.31
C CYS A 20 11.07 -0.70 -6.55
N SER A 21 11.72 0.45 -6.74
CA SER A 21 12.60 0.73 -7.89
C SER A 21 13.88 -0.09 -7.93
N ASP A 22 14.28 -0.70 -6.81
CA ASP A 22 15.40 -1.65 -6.69
C ASP A 22 14.99 -3.09 -7.06
N GLY A 23 13.71 -3.32 -7.40
CA GLY A 23 13.15 -4.62 -7.69
C GLY A 23 12.53 -5.35 -6.48
N SER A 24 12.68 -4.80 -5.27
CA SER A 24 12.08 -5.37 -4.06
C SER A 24 10.55 -5.34 -4.14
N LYS A 25 9.91 -6.46 -3.77
CA LYS A 25 8.44 -6.59 -3.75
C LYS A 25 7.94 -7.07 -2.39
N PHE A 26 6.89 -6.42 -1.90
CA PHE A 26 6.25 -6.74 -0.64
C PHE A 26 4.83 -7.26 -0.88
N ALA A 27 4.57 -8.50 -0.49
CA ALA A 27 3.27 -9.12 -0.69
C ALA A 27 2.18 -8.44 0.15
N ASN A 28 0.99 -8.32 -0.42
CA ASN A 28 -0.19 -7.93 0.35
C ASN A 28 -0.73 -9.14 1.11
N VAL A 29 -0.68 -9.08 2.44
CA VAL A 29 -1.19 -10.12 3.36
C VAL A 29 -2.68 -10.40 3.21
N LYS A 30 -3.48 -9.42 2.75
CA LYS A 30 -4.94 -9.55 2.53
C LYS A 30 -5.66 -10.09 3.77
N ALA A 31 -5.28 -9.60 4.95
CA ALA A 31 -5.66 -10.15 6.25
C ALA A 31 -7.18 -10.15 6.47
N TYR A 32 -7.86 -9.06 6.11
CA TYR A 32 -9.31 -8.98 6.19
C TYR A 32 -9.97 -9.96 5.22
N ARG A 33 -9.47 -10.05 3.97
CA ARG A 33 -10.00 -11.00 2.99
C ARG A 33 -9.93 -12.44 3.51
N GLN A 34 -8.82 -12.84 4.11
CA GLN A 34 -8.66 -14.18 4.69
C GLN A 34 -9.60 -14.42 5.88
N ALA A 35 -9.75 -13.42 6.76
CA ALA A 35 -10.60 -13.53 7.95
C ALA A 35 -12.11 -13.34 7.67
N LYS A 36 -12.50 -12.84 6.49
CA LYS A 36 -13.87 -12.40 6.15
C LYS A 36 -14.94 -13.42 6.51
N LYS A 37 -14.74 -14.69 6.16
CA LYS A 37 -15.70 -15.77 6.45
C LYS A 37 -15.93 -15.94 7.96
N GLN A 38 -14.86 -15.85 8.75
CA GLN A 38 -14.94 -15.98 10.20
C GLN A 38 -15.60 -14.74 10.84
N LEU A 39 -15.23 -13.54 10.38
CA LEU A 39 -15.83 -12.29 10.84
C LEU A 39 -17.34 -12.25 10.60
N VAL A 40 -17.80 -12.65 9.41
CA VAL A 40 -19.24 -12.75 9.09
C VAL A 40 -19.96 -13.71 10.04
N ARG A 41 -19.34 -14.86 10.37
CA ARG A 41 -19.92 -15.81 11.35
C ARG A 41 -20.02 -15.19 12.73
N HIS A 42 -19.00 -14.46 13.19
CA HIS A 42 -19.01 -13.79 14.48
C HIS A 42 -20.02 -12.63 14.52
N GLN A 43 -20.15 -11.87 13.44
CA GLN A 43 -21.17 -10.82 13.29
C GLN A 43 -22.58 -11.41 13.39
N ARG A 44 -22.87 -12.49 12.65
CA ARG A 44 -24.16 -13.22 12.73
C ARG A 44 -24.41 -13.76 14.13
N ALA A 45 -23.38 -14.30 14.78
CA ALA A 45 -23.50 -14.80 16.14
C ALA A 45 -23.88 -13.67 17.12
N VAL A 46 -23.29 -12.48 17.01
CA VAL A 46 -23.68 -11.31 17.83
C VAL A 46 -25.12 -10.89 17.56
N SER A 47 -25.51 -10.79 16.28
CA SER A 47 -26.85 -10.36 15.86
C SER A 47 -27.96 -11.28 16.37
N LYS A 48 -27.71 -12.60 16.44
CA LYS A 48 -28.69 -13.58 16.93
C LYS A 48 -28.85 -13.62 18.46
N LYS A 49 -28.06 -12.86 19.24
CA LYS A 49 -28.15 -12.87 20.71
C LYS A 49 -28.95 -11.68 21.22
N VAL A 50 -29.73 -11.91 22.28
CA VAL A 50 -30.53 -10.89 22.96
C VAL A 50 -29.65 -9.71 23.40
N ILE A 51 -30.08 -8.49 23.05
CA ILE A 51 -29.40 -7.24 23.43
C ILE A 51 -29.27 -7.17 24.95
N GLY A 52 -28.13 -6.70 25.46
CA GLY A 52 -27.83 -6.65 26.91
C GLY A 52 -27.42 -7.97 27.57
N SER A 53 -27.74 -9.12 26.98
CA SER A 53 -27.45 -10.43 27.59
C SER A 53 -25.95 -10.70 27.81
N LYS A 54 -25.61 -11.48 28.85
CA LYS A 54 -24.24 -11.97 29.12
C LYS A 54 -23.66 -12.71 27.89
N ASN A 55 -24.48 -13.48 27.19
CA ASN A 55 -24.08 -14.24 26.01
C ASN A 55 -23.75 -13.33 24.81
N ARG A 56 -24.52 -12.24 24.60
CA ARG A 56 -24.19 -11.25 23.58
C ARG A 56 -22.86 -10.56 23.89
N ARG A 57 -22.62 -10.16 25.15
CA ARG A 57 -21.34 -9.56 25.57
C ARG A 57 -20.15 -10.47 25.27
N LYS A 58 -20.25 -11.78 25.56
CA LYS A 58 -19.22 -12.77 25.18
C LYS A 58 -19.00 -12.83 23.66
N ALA A 59 -20.07 -12.84 22.86
CA ALA A 59 -19.98 -12.85 21.40
C ALA A 59 -19.33 -11.58 20.83
N VAL A 60 -19.67 -10.41 21.36
CA VAL A 60 -19.07 -9.12 20.98
C VAL A 60 -17.56 -9.12 21.28
N LYS A 61 -17.14 -9.60 22.46
CA LYS A 61 -15.72 -9.72 22.79
C LYS A 61 -14.96 -10.62 21.81
N LYS A 62 -15.56 -11.74 21.38
CA LYS A 62 -14.97 -12.63 20.37
C LYS A 62 -14.85 -11.96 18.99
N LEU A 63 -15.90 -11.25 18.56
CA LEU A 63 -15.88 -10.47 17.32
C LEU A 63 -14.78 -9.39 17.38
N ALA A 64 -14.72 -8.61 18.45
CA ALA A 64 -13.71 -7.58 18.66
C ALA A 64 -12.29 -8.16 18.65
N SER A 65 -12.05 -9.30 19.30
CA SER A 65 -10.76 -9.99 19.30
C SER A 65 -10.33 -10.42 17.88
N SER A 66 -11.29 -10.83 17.06
CA SER A 66 -11.02 -11.22 15.67
C SER A 66 -10.70 -10.02 14.78
N HIS A 67 -11.42 -8.90 14.96
CA HIS A 67 -11.08 -7.65 14.29
C HIS A 67 -9.71 -7.12 14.73
N LYS A 68 -9.40 -7.20 16.02
CA LYS A 68 -8.08 -6.83 16.55
C LYS A 68 -6.97 -7.66 15.88
N LYS A 69 -7.12 -8.98 15.80
CA LYS A 69 -6.15 -9.84 15.12
C LYS A 69 -5.91 -9.43 13.65
N VAL A 70 -6.97 -9.09 12.92
CA VAL A 70 -6.85 -8.59 11.53
C VAL A 70 -6.13 -7.25 11.49
N ALA A 71 -6.44 -6.33 12.40
CA ALA A 71 -5.74 -5.05 12.50
C ALA A 71 -4.25 -5.24 12.81
N ASP A 72 -3.91 -6.08 13.79
CA ASP A 72 -2.54 -6.37 14.21
C ASP A 72 -1.71 -6.95 13.06
N ILE A 73 -2.26 -7.88 12.27
CA ILE A 73 -1.56 -8.45 11.08
C ILE A 73 -1.26 -7.37 10.03
N ARG A 74 -2.23 -6.48 9.76
CA ARG A 74 -2.02 -5.39 8.79
C ARG A 74 -0.96 -4.42 9.29
N VAL A 75 -1.05 -4.02 10.56
CA VAL A 75 -0.11 -3.10 11.19
C VAL A 75 1.30 -3.68 11.22
N ASP A 76 1.45 -4.97 11.52
CA ASP A 76 2.75 -5.67 11.47
C ASP A 76 3.37 -5.63 10.07
N ALA A 77 2.60 -5.97 9.03
CA ALA A 77 3.08 -5.92 7.64
C ALA A 77 3.52 -4.49 7.24
N LEU A 78 2.71 -3.48 7.57
CA LEU A 78 3.05 -2.08 7.32
C LEU A 78 4.27 -1.63 8.10
N HIS A 79 4.41 -2.05 9.36
CA HIS A 79 5.57 -1.71 10.17
C HIS A 79 6.85 -2.30 9.59
N LYS A 80 6.84 -3.57 9.18
CA LYS A 80 8.01 -4.22 8.56
C LYS A 80 8.43 -3.50 7.29
N LEU A 81 7.49 -3.22 6.40
CA LEU A 81 7.74 -2.49 5.15
C LEU A 81 8.29 -1.09 5.41
N THR A 82 7.59 -0.27 6.20
CA THR A 82 7.99 1.13 6.44
C THR A 82 9.30 1.24 7.21
N THR A 83 9.58 0.31 8.15
CA THR A 83 10.88 0.24 8.81
C THR A 83 11.98 -0.13 7.83
N TRP A 84 11.76 -1.11 6.95
CA TRP A 84 12.75 -1.50 5.95
C TRP A 84 13.08 -0.33 5.00
N LEU A 85 12.07 0.38 4.51
CA LEU A 85 12.26 1.56 3.67
C LEU A 85 13.11 2.62 4.40
N ALA A 86 12.63 3.08 5.56
CA ALA A 86 13.27 4.15 6.33
C ALA A 86 14.64 3.75 6.91
N LYS A 87 14.95 2.46 7.09
CA LYS A 87 16.29 2.03 7.54
C LYS A 87 17.30 1.90 6.42
N ASN A 88 16.89 1.58 5.19
CA ASN A 88 17.84 1.24 4.12
C ASN A 88 18.06 2.34 3.08
N HIS A 89 17.18 3.34 2.97
CA HIS A 89 17.26 4.35 1.91
C HIS A 89 17.34 5.77 2.46
N SER A 90 18.08 6.65 1.79
CA SER A 90 18.20 8.07 2.18
C SER A 90 16.92 8.84 1.89
N THR A 91 16.38 8.67 0.68
CA THR A 91 15.17 9.34 0.20
C THR A 91 14.18 8.30 -0.27
N ILE A 92 12.93 8.41 0.15
CA ILE A 92 11.84 7.50 -0.21
C ILE A 92 10.75 8.31 -0.90
N VAL A 93 10.37 7.89 -2.10
CA VAL A 93 9.36 8.58 -2.91
C VAL A 93 8.12 7.72 -3.03
N ILE A 94 6.96 8.29 -2.69
CA ILE A 94 5.66 7.64 -2.78
C ILE A 94 4.66 8.53 -3.52
N GLU A 95 3.59 7.95 -4.05
CA GLU A 95 2.49 8.72 -4.65
C GLU A 95 1.54 9.34 -3.61
N ASP A 96 0.99 10.52 -3.92
CA ASP A 96 -0.18 11.05 -3.21
C ASP A 96 -1.49 10.37 -3.63
N LEU A 97 -1.79 9.22 -3.03
CA LEU A 97 -3.05 8.52 -3.26
C LEU A 97 -4.26 9.23 -2.65
N ASN A 98 -5.32 9.43 -3.45
CA ASN A 98 -6.63 9.86 -2.96
C ASN A 98 -7.39 8.68 -2.30
N VAL A 99 -6.95 8.24 -1.12
CA VAL A 99 -7.51 7.06 -0.43
C VAL A 99 -9.03 7.21 -0.21
N SER A 100 -9.50 8.38 0.20
CA SER A 100 -10.94 8.64 0.42
C SER A 100 -11.73 8.53 -0.89
N GLY A 101 -11.20 9.03 -2.00
CA GLY A 101 -11.77 8.85 -3.33
C GLY A 101 -11.79 7.39 -3.78
N MET A 102 -10.70 6.66 -3.57
CA MET A 102 -10.58 5.24 -3.94
C MET A 102 -11.60 4.36 -3.18
N LEU A 103 -11.89 4.69 -1.93
CA LEU A 103 -12.89 3.99 -1.11
C LEU A 103 -14.34 4.17 -1.60
N LYS A 104 -14.62 5.15 -2.48
CA LYS A 104 -15.95 5.31 -3.09
C LYS A 104 -16.27 4.20 -4.10
N ASN A 105 -15.26 3.52 -4.64
CA ASN A 105 -15.48 2.36 -5.50
C ASN A 105 -15.82 1.12 -4.65
N HIS A 106 -17.10 0.83 -4.48
CA HIS A 106 -17.57 -0.29 -3.65
C HIS A 106 -17.03 -1.67 -4.04
N LYS A 107 -16.60 -1.88 -5.30
CA LYS A 107 -16.00 -3.14 -5.75
C LYS A 107 -14.60 -3.34 -5.16
N LEU A 108 -13.83 -2.26 -5.01
CA LEU A 108 -12.44 -2.29 -4.54
C LEU A 108 -12.27 -1.79 -3.10
N ALA A 109 -13.26 -1.10 -2.54
CA ALA A 109 -13.18 -0.43 -1.25
C ALA A 109 -12.69 -1.37 -0.14
N SER A 110 -13.21 -2.60 -0.10
CA SER A 110 -12.77 -3.60 0.90
C SER A 110 -11.31 -4.02 0.73
N ALA A 111 -10.80 -4.11 -0.49
CA ALA A 111 -9.39 -4.47 -0.73
C ALA A 111 -8.47 -3.28 -0.41
N ILE A 112 -8.86 -2.06 -0.81
CA ILE A 112 -8.14 -0.82 -0.50
C ILE A 112 -8.05 -0.62 1.02
N ALA A 113 -9.16 -0.79 1.74
CA ALA A 113 -9.18 -0.70 3.20
C ALA A 113 -8.33 -1.78 3.89
N ASP A 114 -8.15 -2.95 3.25
CA ASP A 114 -7.30 -4.03 3.76
C ASP A 114 -5.80 -3.69 3.63
N CYS A 115 -5.41 -2.86 2.64
CA CYS A 115 -4.02 -2.45 2.43
C CYS A 115 -3.54 -1.37 3.41
N GLY A 116 -4.45 -0.51 3.89
CA GLY A 116 -4.11 0.50 4.88
C GLY A 116 -3.19 1.62 4.37
N PHE A 117 -3.38 2.09 3.13
CA PHE A 117 -2.52 3.11 2.50
C PHE A 117 -2.31 4.40 3.31
N TYR A 118 -3.36 4.87 4.01
CA TYR A 118 -3.21 6.02 4.91
C TYR A 118 -2.25 5.71 6.07
N GLU A 119 -2.40 4.53 6.67
CA GLU A 119 -1.54 4.08 7.76
C GLU A 119 -0.11 3.84 7.28
N PHE A 120 0.08 3.31 6.06
CA PHE A 120 1.40 3.21 5.42
C PHE A 120 2.09 4.57 5.36
N LYS A 121 1.43 5.59 4.78
CA LYS A 121 1.97 6.96 4.68
C LYS A 121 2.28 7.52 6.06
N ARG A 122 1.33 7.44 7.00
CA ARG A 122 1.50 7.91 8.38
C ARG A 122 2.70 7.25 9.06
N GLN A 123 2.86 5.93 8.91
CA GLN A 123 3.97 5.19 9.49
C GLN A 123 5.31 5.53 8.87
N LEU A 124 5.33 5.66 7.54
CA LEU A 124 6.53 6.02 6.82
C LEU A 124 7.00 7.42 7.22
N THR A 125 6.10 8.40 7.32
CA THR A 125 6.42 9.78 7.72
C THR A 125 7.20 9.82 9.04
N TYR A 126 6.66 9.27 10.13
CA TYR A 126 7.37 9.36 11.41
C TYR A 126 8.64 8.51 11.43
N LYS A 127 8.71 7.41 10.66
CA LYS A 127 9.94 6.59 10.61
C LYS A 127 11.04 7.25 9.81
N CYS A 128 10.70 7.95 8.74
CA CYS A 128 11.66 8.77 8.00
C CYS A 128 12.30 9.80 8.94
N GLU A 129 11.50 10.49 9.75
CA GLU A 129 11.99 11.40 10.81
C GLU A 129 12.91 10.67 11.81
N TRP A 130 12.52 9.49 12.29
CA TRP A 130 13.32 8.72 13.27
C TRP A 130 14.67 8.24 12.72
N TYR A 131 14.71 7.79 11.47
CA TYR A 131 15.90 7.21 10.84
C TYR A 131 16.69 8.22 10.00
N GLY A 132 16.29 9.50 9.99
CA GLY A 132 16.96 10.55 9.21
C GLY A 132 16.83 10.39 7.70
N SER A 133 15.78 9.70 7.24
CA SER A 133 15.47 9.58 5.80
C SER A 133 14.51 10.69 5.37
N GLU A 134 14.60 11.11 4.12
CA GLU A 134 13.66 12.04 3.51
C GLU A 134 12.45 11.29 2.93
N LEU A 135 11.25 11.81 3.12
CA LEU A 135 10.03 11.33 2.48
C LEU A 135 9.55 12.35 1.46
N VAL A 136 9.61 11.99 0.18
CA VAL A 136 9.10 12.79 -0.94
C VAL A 136 7.75 12.23 -1.36
N ILE A 137 6.76 13.11 -1.55
CA ILE A 137 5.43 12.74 -2.02
C ILE A 137 5.25 13.28 -3.43
N ALA A 138 5.25 12.38 -4.42
CA ALA A 138 4.96 12.73 -5.80
C ALA A 138 3.50 13.21 -5.93
N PRO A 139 3.23 14.29 -6.70
CA PRO A 139 1.89 14.81 -6.90
C PRO A 139 0.93 13.75 -7.41
N ARG A 140 -0.33 13.86 -7.01
CA ARG A 140 -1.39 12.89 -7.36
C ARG A 140 -1.54 12.61 -8.86
N PHE A 141 -1.25 13.59 -9.69
CA PHE A 141 -1.39 13.50 -11.15
C PHE A 141 -0.07 13.19 -11.85
N TYR A 142 1.00 12.90 -11.11
CA TYR A 142 2.26 12.46 -11.68
C TYR A 142 2.04 11.12 -12.43
N PRO A 143 2.30 11.04 -13.74
CA PRO A 143 1.92 9.90 -14.55
C PRO A 143 2.98 8.77 -14.49
N SER A 144 3.37 8.37 -13.29
CA SER A 144 4.42 7.37 -12.98
C SER A 144 4.28 6.09 -13.82
N SER A 145 3.06 5.54 -13.92
CA SER A 145 2.80 4.29 -14.64
C SER A 145 2.65 4.45 -16.16
N GLN A 146 2.65 5.68 -16.68
CA GLN A 146 2.47 6.01 -18.10
C GLN A 146 3.77 6.45 -18.76
N ILE A 147 4.68 7.06 -18.01
CA ILE A 147 6.01 7.44 -18.47
C ILE A 147 6.87 6.18 -18.61
N CYS A 148 7.65 6.08 -19.68
CA CYS A 148 8.65 5.04 -19.83
C CYS A 148 9.87 5.39 -18.98
N SER A 149 10.21 4.52 -18.04
CA SER A 149 11.39 4.72 -17.17
C SER A 149 12.73 4.68 -17.91
N ASN A 150 12.75 4.18 -19.16
CA ASN A 150 13.96 4.13 -19.99
C ASN A 150 14.14 5.36 -20.89
N CYS A 151 13.10 5.80 -21.62
CA CYS A 151 13.22 6.89 -22.60
C CYS A 151 12.38 8.14 -22.29
N GLY A 152 11.53 8.13 -21.25
CA GLY A 152 10.67 9.26 -20.88
C GLY A 152 9.37 9.38 -21.70
N HIS A 153 9.16 8.56 -22.73
CA HIS A 153 7.91 8.55 -23.52
C HIS A 153 6.69 8.36 -22.64
N GLN A 154 5.67 9.21 -22.79
CA GLN A 154 4.40 9.03 -22.08
C GLN A 154 3.36 8.38 -22.98
N GLN A 155 2.81 7.25 -22.54
CA GLN A 155 1.74 6.53 -23.24
C GLN A 155 0.58 6.17 -22.29
N LYS A 156 -0.59 5.89 -22.87
CA LYS A 156 -1.75 5.46 -22.06
C LYS A 156 -1.47 4.10 -21.42
N MET A 157 -1.73 4.00 -20.11
CA MET A 157 -1.59 2.76 -19.35
C MET A 157 -2.89 2.39 -18.62
N PRO A 158 -3.84 1.71 -19.30
CA PRO A 158 -5.07 1.21 -18.67
C PRO A 158 -4.80 0.27 -17.49
N LEU A 159 -5.67 0.29 -16.48
CA LEU A 159 -5.46 -0.45 -15.23
C LEU A 159 -5.32 -1.98 -15.39
N HIS A 160 -5.93 -2.55 -16.43
CA HIS A 160 -5.90 -4.00 -16.69
C HIS A 160 -4.57 -4.47 -17.31
N LEU A 161 -3.78 -3.57 -17.89
CA LEU A 161 -2.44 -3.88 -18.37
C LEU A 161 -1.48 -3.96 -17.18
N ARG A 162 -0.71 -5.05 -17.12
CA ARG A 162 0.24 -5.33 -16.03
C ARG A 162 1.69 -5.37 -16.50
N THR A 163 1.92 -5.56 -17.79
CA THR A 163 3.21 -5.37 -18.45
C THR A 163 3.19 -4.01 -19.15
N TYR A 164 4.21 -3.21 -18.89
CA TYR A 164 4.49 -1.96 -19.60
C TYR A 164 5.39 -2.28 -20.78
N GLU A 165 4.94 -1.96 -22.00
CA GLU A 165 5.70 -2.10 -23.24
C GLU A 165 5.76 -0.72 -23.90
N CYS A 166 6.96 -0.14 -23.99
CA CYS A 166 7.12 1.20 -24.54
C CYS A 166 6.97 1.21 -26.05
N SER A 167 6.05 2.02 -26.59
CA SER A 167 5.84 2.17 -28.03
C SER A 167 6.95 2.92 -28.77
N GLU A 168 7.85 3.59 -28.04
CA GLU A 168 8.94 4.39 -28.63
C GLU A 168 10.29 3.64 -28.61
N CYS A 169 10.69 3.08 -27.46
CA CYS A 169 12.00 2.43 -27.31
C CYS A 169 11.94 0.90 -27.16
N GLY A 170 10.76 0.30 -27.12
CA GLY A 170 10.60 -1.16 -26.97
C GLY A 170 10.90 -1.71 -25.56
N PHE A 171 11.16 -0.85 -24.58
CA PHE A 171 11.38 -1.27 -23.18
C PHE A 171 10.17 -2.03 -22.64
N GLU A 172 10.42 -3.19 -22.03
CA GLU A 172 9.40 -4.04 -21.41
C GLU A 172 9.70 -4.27 -19.92
N ALA A 173 8.68 -4.09 -19.07
CA ALA A 173 8.77 -4.36 -17.64
C ALA A 173 7.40 -4.60 -16.99
N ASP A 174 7.39 -5.07 -15.74
CA ASP A 174 6.19 -4.99 -14.89
C ASP A 174 5.78 -3.52 -14.71
N ARG A 175 4.48 -3.23 -14.83
CA ARG A 175 3.93 -1.88 -14.75
C ARG A 175 4.24 -1.19 -13.43
N ASP A 176 4.08 -1.91 -12.32
CA ASP A 176 4.28 -1.36 -10.98
C ASP A 176 5.78 -1.08 -10.77
N PHE A 177 6.67 -1.90 -11.36
CA PHE A 177 8.12 -1.65 -11.37
C PHE A 177 8.52 -0.42 -12.20
N ASN A 178 7.97 -0.27 -13.42
CA ASN A 178 8.18 0.94 -14.22
C ASN A 178 7.72 2.19 -13.47
N ALA A 179 6.55 2.14 -12.82
CA ALA A 179 6.04 3.22 -11.99
C ALA A 179 6.99 3.54 -10.82
N ALA A 180 7.48 2.52 -10.12
CA ALA A 180 8.43 2.69 -9.02
C ALA A 180 9.74 3.36 -9.47
N ILE A 181 10.30 3.01 -10.63
CA ILE A 181 11.48 3.70 -11.18
C ILE A 181 11.18 5.17 -11.45
N ASN A 182 10.03 5.49 -12.07
CA ASN A 182 9.66 6.87 -12.32
C ASN A 182 9.46 7.67 -11.03
N LEU A 183 8.90 7.07 -9.98
CA LEU A 183 8.83 7.69 -8.66
C LEU A 183 10.22 8.00 -8.10
N LYS A 184 11.19 7.08 -8.24
CA LYS A 184 12.58 7.38 -7.86
C LYS A 184 13.11 8.57 -8.64
N ASN A 185 12.88 8.60 -9.95
CA ASN A 185 13.38 9.63 -10.85
C ASN A 185 12.76 11.01 -10.59
N TYR A 186 11.59 11.08 -9.95
CA TYR A 186 10.94 12.34 -9.56
C TYR A 186 11.81 13.23 -8.65
N VAL A 187 12.76 12.65 -7.90
CA VAL A 187 13.70 13.42 -7.04
C VAL A 187 14.67 14.28 -7.85
N TYR A 188 14.96 13.89 -9.10
CA TYR A 188 15.99 14.50 -9.94
C TYR A 188 15.42 15.41 -11.03
N GLN A 189 14.11 15.71 -10.99
CA GLN A 189 13.42 16.60 -11.93
C GLN A 189 13.29 18.00 -11.36
#